data_AF-A0A8K0NH30-F1
#
_entry.id   AF-A0A8K0NH30-F1
#
_cell.length_a   1.000
_cell.length_b   1.000
_cell.length_c   1.000
_cell.angle_alpha   90.00
_cell.angle_beta   90.00
_cell.angle_gamma   90.00
#
_symmetry.space_group_name_H-M   'P 1'
#
loop_
_entity.id
_entity.type
_entity.pdbx_description
1 polymer ?
#
loop_
_entity_poly.entity_id
_entity_poly.type
_entity_poly.pdbx_seq_one_letter_code
_entity_poly.pdbx_strand_id
1 'polypeptide(L)'
;QLSYYFPDKTMWQSFVCAMTAAVCLQAFDPFRSGKLVLYQTKYSVDWHGFEIVPYAMLGILGGLYGGLFIRANMAVARWKKTQSWLPGAVMQVLAVALVTALVNYPNFYMKVQSTELVSSLFSECSRVLDDPIGLCRTGTASAPTMVLLVLAAVLGFLLAVVTFGLQMPAGIILPSMAIGALTGRAVGIAMEMWAHNHAGFFLFASCAPDLPCVTPGTYAIIGAAAALAGVTRMTVSIVVIMFELTGALTYVLPIMVAVMLSKWVGDALSRRGIYESWIHLAEYPFLDHSEDLALVVPDVPAARVMTRIEDLVVLTATGHTMASLRALLDAHPHRGFP
;
A
#
# COMPACT_ATOMS: atom_id res chain seq x y z
N GLN A 1 -12.13 -0.84 5.15
CA GLN A 1 -13.04 -1.18 4.02
C GLN A 1 -13.96 0.01 3.80
N LEU A 2 -14.34 0.35 2.57
CA LEU A 2 -15.13 1.58 2.28
C LEU A 2 -16.64 1.42 2.52
N SER A 3 -17.19 0.22 2.31
CA SER A 3 -18.61 -0.08 2.55
C SER A 3 -18.80 -1.56 2.86
N TYR A 4 -19.65 -1.86 3.85
CA TYR A 4 -20.06 -3.23 4.17
C TYR A 4 -21.04 -3.80 3.14
N TYR A 5 -22.02 -2.97 2.74
CA TYR A 5 -22.99 -3.31 1.71
C TYR A 5 -22.76 -2.43 0.49
N PHE A 6 -22.54 -3.06 -0.66
CA PHE A 6 -22.33 -2.37 -1.93
C PHE A 6 -23.41 -2.80 -2.94
N PRO A 7 -24.41 -1.92 -3.23
CA PRO A 7 -25.50 -2.29 -4.14
C PRO A 7 -25.03 -2.56 -5.57
N ASP A 8 -25.65 -3.53 -6.24
CA ASP A 8 -25.30 -3.92 -7.62
C ASP A 8 -25.36 -2.76 -8.63
N LYS A 9 -26.34 -1.86 -8.46
CA LYS A 9 -26.48 -0.67 -9.32
C LYS A 9 -25.25 0.24 -9.23
N THR A 10 -24.76 0.48 -8.02
CA THR A 10 -23.56 1.30 -7.78
C THR A 10 -22.31 0.59 -8.28
N MET A 11 -22.25 -0.74 -8.17
CA MET A 11 -21.18 -1.56 -8.74
C MET A 11 -21.09 -1.42 -10.26
N TRP A 12 -22.22 -1.53 -10.96
CA TRP A 12 -22.26 -1.35 -12.40
C TRP A 12 -21.85 0.06 -12.83
N GLN A 13 -22.36 1.10 -12.15
CA GLN A 13 -21.99 2.48 -12.41
C GLN A 13 -20.49 2.74 -12.19
N SER A 14 -19.91 2.20 -11.11
CA SER A 14 -18.49 2.31 -10.83
C SER A 14 -17.64 1.60 -11.89
N PHE A 15 -18.08 0.42 -12.34
CA PHE A 15 -17.41 -0.33 -13.40
C PHE A 15 -17.39 0.43 -14.73
N VAL A 16 -18.54 0.95 -15.17
CA VAL A 16 -18.64 1.74 -16.40
C VAL A 16 -17.76 3.00 -16.32
N CYS A 17 -17.79 3.71 -15.18
CA CYS A 17 -16.95 4.88 -14.97
C CYS A 17 -15.45 4.55 -15.03
N ALA A 18 -15.01 3.47 -14.37
CA ALA A 18 -13.62 3.02 -14.40
C ALA A 18 -13.19 2.59 -15.81
N MET A 19 -14.06 1.90 -16.56
CA MET A 19 -13.79 1.49 -17.94
C MET A 19 -13.67 2.70 -18.86
N THR A 20 -14.57 3.68 -18.76
CA THR A 20 -14.48 4.93 -19.54
C THR A 20 -13.19 5.68 -19.20
N ALA A 21 -12.81 5.77 -17.92
CA ALA A 21 -11.57 6.41 -17.51
C ALA A 21 -10.33 5.70 -18.11
N ALA A 22 -10.31 4.36 -18.12
CA ALA A 22 -9.22 3.59 -18.71
C ALA A 22 -9.11 3.80 -20.23
N VAL A 23 -10.23 3.78 -20.95
CA VAL A 23 -10.27 4.03 -22.40
C VAL A 23 -9.83 5.46 -22.72
N CYS A 24 -10.29 6.45 -21.95
CA CYS A 24 -9.84 7.84 -22.11
C CYS A 24 -8.33 7.96 -21.88
N LEU A 25 -7.78 7.36 -20.81
CA LEU A 25 -6.36 7.40 -20.52
C LEU A 25 -5.54 6.77 -21.65
N GLN A 26 -6.01 5.66 -22.21
CA GLN A 26 -5.38 5.01 -23.36
C GLN A 26 -5.42 5.89 -24.61
N ALA A 27 -6.55 6.56 -24.87
CA ALA A 27 -6.70 7.44 -26.03
C ALA A 27 -5.80 8.69 -25.95
N PHE A 28 -5.58 9.22 -24.75
CA PHE A 28 -4.67 10.36 -24.54
C PHE A 28 -3.19 9.97 -24.55
N ASP A 29 -2.83 8.71 -24.20
CA ASP A 29 -1.47 8.19 -24.03
C ASP A 29 -0.45 9.23 -23.51
N PRO A 30 -0.64 9.73 -22.26
CA PRO A 30 0.18 10.82 -21.73
C PRO A 30 1.67 10.47 -21.63
N PHE A 31 2.00 9.18 -21.51
CA PHE A 31 3.37 8.69 -21.43
C PHE A 31 3.98 8.33 -22.79
N ARG A 32 3.20 8.44 -23.89
CA ARG A 32 3.59 8.04 -25.25
C ARG A 32 4.22 6.66 -25.31
N SER A 33 3.74 5.77 -24.46
CA SER A 33 4.34 4.45 -24.27
C SER A 33 3.69 3.40 -25.16
N GLY A 34 2.50 3.69 -25.71
CA GLY A 34 1.67 2.72 -26.42
C GLY A 34 1.21 1.54 -25.55
N LYS A 35 1.49 1.56 -24.25
CA LYS A 35 1.10 0.52 -23.29
C LYS A 35 -0.15 0.94 -22.53
N LEU A 36 -1.06 -0.01 -22.33
CA LEU A 36 -2.27 0.18 -21.54
C LEU A 36 -1.97 0.49 -20.07
N VAL A 37 -0.81 0.04 -19.57
CA VAL A 37 -0.52 0.06 -18.14
C VAL A 37 0.94 0.45 -17.87
N LEU A 38 1.13 1.27 -16.82
CA LEU A 38 2.40 1.93 -16.50
C LEU A 38 3.56 0.95 -16.22
N TYR A 39 3.25 -0.26 -15.74
CA TYR A 39 4.22 -1.25 -15.25
C TYR A 39 4.21 -2.55 -16.06
N GLN A 40 3.69 -2.54 -17.28
CA GLN A 40 3.55 -3.76 -18.08
C GLN A 40 4.93 -4.39 -18.40
N THR A 41 5.16 -5.57 -17.84
CA THR A 41 6.36 -6.39 -18.03
C THR A 41 5.96 -7.78 -18.51
N LYS A 42 6.49 -8.19 -19.67
CA LYS A 42 6.29 -9.55 -20.16
C LYS A 42 7.41 -10.42 -19.64
N TYR A 43 7.07 -11.40 -18.80
CA TYR A 43 8.03 -12.42 -18.38
C TYR A 43 8.16 -13.50 -19.44
N SER A 44 9.38 -14.02 -19.61
CA SER A 44 9.68 -15.06 -20.60
C SER A 44 9.64 -16.48 -20.02
N VAL A 45 9.65 -16.59 -18.69
CA VAL A 45 9.73 -17.85 -17.95
C VAL A 45 8.59 -17.93 -16.94
N ASP A 46 8.01 -19.12 -16.80
CA ASP A 46 7.02 -19.42 -15.75
C ASP A 46 7.71 -19.70 -14.41
N TRP A 47 6.99 -19.48 -13.31
CA TRP A 47 7.53 -19.76 -11.98
C TRP A 47 7.54 -21.27 -11.70
N HIS A 48 8.55 -21.69 -10.95
CA HIS A 48 8.67 -23.08 -10.52
C HIS A 48 8.10 -23.28 -9.11
N GLY A 49 7.57 -24.47 -8.83
CA GLY A 49 6.95 -24.80 -7.54
C GLY A 49 7.82 -24.51 -6.31
N PHE A 50 9.15 -24.63 -6.42
CA PHE A 50 10.06 -24.34 -5.31
C PHE A 50 10.12 -22.85 -4.93
N GLU A 51 9.79 -21.94 -5.86
CA GLU A 51 9.82 -20.50 -5.64
C GLU A 51 8.72 -20.03 -4.68
N ILE A 52 7.72 -20.86 -4.38
CA ILE A 52 6.68 -20.53 -3.40
C ILE A 52 7.25 -20.29 -2.00
N VAL A 53 8.36 -20.96 -1.65
CA VAL A 53 9.01 -20.81 -0.34
C VAL A 53 9.61 -19.42 -0.17
N PRO A 54 10.49 -18.92 -1.07
CA PRO A 54 11.00 -17.56 -0.96
C PRO A 54 9.91 -16.51 -1.19
N TYR A 55 8.87 -16.77 -2.00
CA TYR A 55 7.70 -15.88 -2.09
C TYR A 55 6.93 -15.78 -0.78
N ALA A 56 6.77 -16.89 -0.06
CA ALA A 56 6.18 -16.89 1.28
C ALA A 56 7.03 -16.09 2.28
N MET A 57 8.37 -16.22 2.21
CA MET A 57 9.27 -15.40 3.04
C MET A 57 9.14 -13.90 2.74
N LEU A 58 9.02 -13.51 1.47
CA LEU A 58 8.73 -12.11 1.08
C LEU A 58 7.39 -11.63 1.66
N GLY A 59 6.38 -12.51 1.71
CA GLY A 59 5.13 -12.24 2.40
C GLY A 59 5.33 -11.91 3.88
N ILE A 60 6.08 -12.74 4.60
CA ILE A 60 6.38 -12.54 6.03
C ILE A 60 7.16 -11.23 6.24
N LEU A 61 8.18 -10.96 5.42
CA LEU A 61 8.95 -9.72 5.47
C LEU A 61 8.09 -8.49 5.20
N GLY A 62 7.18 -8.55 4.22
CA GLY A 62 6.24 -7.48 3.90
C GLY A 62 5.26 -7.20 5.05
N GLY A 63 4.83 -8.24 5.76
CA GLY A 63 3.96 -8.13 6.94
C GLY A 63 4.69 -7.49 8.13
N LEU A 64 5.93 -7.93 8.39
CA LEU A 64 6.80 -7.36 9.42
C LEU A 64 7.09 -5.87 9.14
N TYR A 65 7.45 -5.55 7.89
CA TYR A 65 7.63 -4.19 7.40
C TYR A 65 6.38 -3.35 7.65
N GLY A 66 5.20 -3.83 7.25
CA GLY A 66 3.95 -3.10 7.40
C GLY A 66 3.56 -2.84 8.86
N GLY A 67 3.70 -3.86 9.72
CA GLY A 67 3.46 -3.71 11.16
C GLY A 67 4.42 -2.71 11.82
N LEU A 68 5.71 -2.80 11.51
CA LEU A 68 6.71 -1.85 12.01
C LEU A 68 6.46 -0.43 11.49
N PHE A 69 6.10 -0.30 10.21
CA PHE A 69 5.77 0.98 9.57
C PHE A 69 4.63 1.68 10.30
N ILE A 70 3.53 0.98 10.55
CA ILE A 70 2.35 1.54 11.23
C ILE A 70 2.72 1.99 12.64
N ARG A 71 3.43 1.14 13.40
CA ARG A 71 3.82 1.48 14.78
C ARG A 71 4.78 2.68 14.83
N ALA A 72 5.76 2.73 13.95
CA ALA A 72 6.73 3.82 13.84
C ALA A 72 6.03 5.12 13.41
N ASN A 73 5.19 5.08 12.37
CA ASN A 73 4.45 6.24 11.90
C ASN A 73 3.50 6.78 12.98
N MET A 74 2.79 5.91 13.70
CA MET A 74 1.93 6.33 14.83
C MET A 74 2.73 6.88 16.01
N ALA A 75 3.94 6.37 16.27
CA ALA A 75 4.83 6.94 17.28
C ALA A 75 5.29 8.35 16.89
N VAL A 76 5.72 8.55 15.64
CA VAL A 76 6.10 9.86 15.10
C VAL A 76 4.92 10.84 15.13
N ALA A 77 3.73 10.40 14.72
CA ALA A 77 2.54 11.25 14.70
C ALA A 77 2.12 11.69 16.13
N ARG A 78 2.18 10.78 17.11
CA ARG A 78 1.94 11.14 18.53
C ARG A 78 3.00 12.08 19.07
N TRP A 79 4.27 11.82 18.79
CA TRP A 79 5.37 12.69 19.19
C TRP A 79 5.21 14.11 18.63
N LYS A 80 4.81 14.24 17.35
CA LYS A 80 4.49 15.54 16.73
C LYS A 80 3.30 16.26 17.39
N LYS A 81 2.32 15.52 17.93
CA LYS A 81 1.16 16.10 18.64
C LYS A 81 1.52 16.58 20.06
N THR A 82 2.44 15.89 20.75
CA THR A 82 2.85 16.23 22.12
C THR A 82 3.97 17.26 22.19
N GLN A 83 4.92 17.22 21.25
CA GLN A 83 6.10 18.08 21.24
C GLN A 83 5.97 19.12 20.12
N SER A 84 6.01 20.41 20.46
CA SER A 84 6.08 21.48 19.46
C SER A 84 7.49 21.56 18.86
N TRP A 85 7.79 20.74 17.86
CA TRP A 85 9.14 20.71 17.26
C TRP A 85 9.41 21.89 16.32
N LEU A 86 8.48 22.23 15.43
CA LEU A 86 8.66 23.29 14.43
C LEU A 86 7.40 24.16 14.28
N PRO A 87 7.52 25.50 14.30
CA PRO A 87 6.38 26.39 14.09
C PRO A 87 5.88 26.36 12.64
N GLY A 88 4.58 26.11 12.47
CA GLY A 88 3.90 26.17 11.18
C GLY A 88 4.07 24.94 10.28
N ALA A 89 2.98 24.59 9.59
CA ALA A 89 2.89 23.43 8.69
C ALA A 89 3.89 23.49 7.53
N VAL A 90 4.03 24.66 6.92
CA VAL A 90 4.90 24.87 5.75
C VAL A 90 6.36 24.65 6.10
N MET A 91 6.80 25.12 7.27
CA MET A 91 8.19 24.95 7.69
C MET A 91 8.53 23.49 8.01
N GLN A 92 7.59 22.74 8.56
CA GLN A 92 7.73 21.29 8.77
C GLN A 92 7.93 20.55 7.43
N VAL A 93 7.09 20.87 6.43
CA VAL A 93 7.21 20.28 5.10
C VAL A 93 8.54 20.66 4.45
N LEU A 94 8.93 21.93 4.52
CA LEU A 94 10.19 22.41 3.95
C LEU A 94 11.41 21.74 4.60
N ALA A 95 11.42 21.60 5.93
CA ALA A 95 12.50 20.94 6.66
C ALA A 95 12.61 19.46 6.28
N VAL A 96 11.49 18.73 6.24
CA VAL A 96 11.49 17.31 5.83
C VAL A 96 11.88 17.16 4.36
N ALA A 97 11.43 18.06 3.48
CA ALA A 97 11.82 18.06 2.07
C ALA A 97 13.33 18.29 1.90
N LEU A 98 13.91 19.23 2.65
CA LEU A 98 15.35 19.49 2.65
C LEU A 98 16.14 18.26 3.12
N VAL A 99 15.73 17.65 4.25
CA VAL A 99 16.36 16.42 4.76
C VAL A 99 16.23 15.29 3.75
N THR A 100 15.06 15.11 3.14
CA THR A 100 14.83 14.10 2.10
C THR A 100 15.74 14.33 0.90
N ALA A 101 15.92 15.57 0.46
CA ALA A 101 16.83 15.91 -0.64
C ALA A 101 18.30 15.61 -0.29
N LEU A 102 18.73 15.95 0.93
CA LEU A 102 20.09 15.69 1.41
C LEU A 102 20.40 14.20 1.53
N VAL A 103 19.41 13.39 1.94
CA VAL A 103 19.56 11.93 2.05
C VAL A 103 19.47 11.24 0.70
N ASN A 104 18.59 11.69 -0.20
CA ASN A 104 18.38 11.04 -1.50
C ASN A 104 19.45 11.40 -2.53
N TYR A 105 19.99 12.63 -2.51
CA TYR A 105 21.01 13.06 -3.48
C TYR A 105 22.25 12.15 -3.56
N PRO A 106 22.87 11.69 -2.45
CA PRO A 106 24.00 10.77 -2.50
C PRO A 106 23.60 9.33 -2.88
N ASN A 107 22.33 8.94 -2.70
CA ASN A 107 21.88 7.59 -2.96
C ASN A 107 21.36 7.44 -4.40
N PHE A 108 22.09 6.67 -5.20
CA PHE A 108 21.84 6.52 -6.63
C PHE A 108 20.41 6.05 -6.96
N TYR A 109 19.85 5.09 -6.21
CA TYR A 109 18.50 4.58 -6.45
C TYR A 109 17.40 5.52 -5.94
N MET A 110 17.64 6.24 -4.84
CA MET A 110 16.63 7.14 -4.26
C MET A 110 16.54 8.50 -4.97
N LYS A 111 17.52 8.84 -5.81
CA LYS A 111 17.49 10.03 -6.66
C LYS A 111 16.49 9.92 -7.81
N VAL A 112 16.18 8.70 -8.25
CA VAL A 112 15.26 8.43 -9.37
C VAL A 112 13.81 8.61 -8.90
N GLN A 113 12.93 9.05 -9.81
CA GLN A 113 11.50 9.17 -9.52
C GLN A 113 10.90 7.80 -9.15
N SER A 114 10.13 7.72 -8.07
CA SER A 114 9.60 6.45 -7.55
C SER A 114 8.79 5.65 -8.57
N THR A 115 8.05 6.32 -9.46
CA THR A 115 7.29 5.66 -10.53
C THR A 115 8.21 4.98 -11.55
N GLU A 116 9.27 5.66 -11.97
CA GLU A 116 10.26 5.11 -12.90
C GLU A 116 11.07 4.00 -12.22
N LEU A 117 11.48 4.22 -10.97
CA LEU A 117 12.20 3.23 -10.16
C LEU A 117 11.41 1.91 -10.04
N VAL A 118 10.12 1.96 -9.71
CA VAL A 118 9.27 0.75 -9.64
C VAL A 118 9.19 0.04 -10.98
N SER A 119 9.04 0.80 -12.08
CA SER A 119 8.99 0.23 -13.43
C SER A 119 10.30 -0.49 -13.79
N SER A 120 11.45 0.13 -13.48
CA SER A 120 12.76 -0.48 -13.68
C SER A 120 13.05 -1.65 -12.73
N LEU A 121 12.45 -1.68 -11.53
CA LEU A 121 12.58 -2.81 -10.60
C LEU A 121 11.76 -4.03 -11.04
N PHE A 122 10.72 -3.86 -11.86
CA PHE A 122 9.93 -4.97 -12.38
C PHE A 122 10.48 -5.53 -13.69
N SER A 123 11.31 -4.78 -14.41
CA SER A 123 11.84 -5.20 -15.72
C SER A 123 12.76 -6.42 -15.65
N GLU A 124 12.69 -7.28 -16.67
CA GLU A 124 13.64 -8.36 -16.88
C GLU A 124 14.96 -7.83 -17.46
N CYS A 125 16.08 -8.30 -16.92
CA CYS A 125 17.42 -7.90 -17.35
C CYS A 125 17.79 -8.36 -18.77
N SER A 126 17.20 -9.45 -19.26
CA SER A 126 17.46 -9.99 -20.60
C SER A 126 17.00 -9.10 -21.75
N ARG A 127 16.14 -8.11 -21.49
CA ARG A 127 15.55 -7.22 -22.50
C ARG A 127 16.06 -5.78 -22.45
N VAL A 128 16.91 -5.44 -21.49
CA VAL A 128 17.41 -4.09 -21.29
C VAL A 128 18.80 -4.00 -21.91
N LEU A 129 18.92 -3.36 -23.09
CA LEU A 129 20.21 -3.17 -23.78
C LEU A 129 21.08 -2.10 -23.11
N ASP A 130 20.46 -1.10 -22.49
CA ASP A 130 21.13 -0.03 -21.73
C ASP A 130 20.61 -0.06 -20.29
N ASP A 131 21.48 -0.31 -19.31
CA ASP A 131 21.16 -0.31 -17.88
C ASP A 131 21.51 1.04 -17.22
N PRO A 132 20.69 2.10 -17.35
CA PRO A 132 21.00 3.40 -16.77
C PRO A 132 21.06 3.35 -15.23
N ILE A 133 20.39 2.36 -14.62
CA ILE A 133 20.28 2.21 -13.16
C ILE A 133 21.20 1.07 -12.62
N GLY A 134 21.92 0.36 -13.51
CA GLY A 134 22.87 -0.68 -13.12
C GLY A 134 22.27 -1.86 -12.33
N LEU A 135 20.99 -2.20 -12.58
CA LEU A 135 20.26 -3.25 -11.88
C LEU A 135 20.65 -4.67 -12.32
N CYS A 136 21.18 -4.82 -13.54
CA CYS A 136 21.38 -6.10 -14.21
C CYS A 136 22.85 -6.53 -14.30
N ARG A 137 23.66 -6.15 -13.29
CA ARG A 137 25.02 -6.66 -13.15
C ARG A 137 24.98 -8.13 -12.73
N THR A 138 25.71 -8.98 -13.45
CA THR A 138 25.80 -10.43 -13.17
C THR A 138 27.04 -10.78 -12.35
N GLY A 139 27.00 -11.92 -11.64
CA GLY A 139 28.15 -12.45 -10.88
C GLY A 139 28.49 -11.68 -9.61
N THR A 140 29.77 -11.63 -9.24
CA THR A 140 30.26 -10.97 -8.01
C THR A 140 30.00 -9.45 -7.98
N ALA A 141 29.70 -8.86 -9.13
CA ALA A 141 29.34 -7.45 -9.26
C ALA A 141 27.89 -7.12 -8.83
N SER A 142 27.06 -8.13 -8.50
CA SER A 142 25.70 -7.94 -7.98
C SER A 142 25.60 -7.86 -6.45
N ALA A 143 26.65 -8.27 -5.72
CA ALA A 143 26.73 -8.07 -4.27
C ALA A 143 26.63 -6.58 -3.85
N PRO A 144 27.37 -5.62 -4.48
CA PRO A 144 27.22 -4.21 -4.12
C PRO A 144 25.86 -3.63 -4.51
N THR A 145 25.23 -4.09 -5.60
CA THR A 145 23.90 -3.61 -5.99
C THR A 145 22.84 -4.08 -4.99
N MET A 146 22.90 -5.32 -4.52
CA MET A 146 22.04 -5.83 -3.45
C MET A 146 22.14 -4.98 -2.17
N VAL A 147 23.36 -4.65 -1.72
CA VAL A 147 23.59 -3.81 -0.53
C VAL A 147 22.99 -2.41 -0.72
N LEU A 148 23.17 -1.80 -1.89
CA LEU A 148 22.60 -0.50 -2.21
C LEU A 148 21.07 -0.53 -2.26
N LEU A 149 20.46 -1.59 -2.78
CA LEU A 149 19.00 -1.78 -2.80
C LEU A 149 18.44 -1.89 -1.37
N VAL A 150 19.08 -2.68 -0.52
CA VAL A 150 18.69 -2.82 0.90
C VAL A 150 18.84 -1.49 1.64
N LEU A 151 19.95 -0.77 1.42
CA LEU A 151 20.16 0.56 1.99
C LEU A 151 19.07 1.55 1.54
N ALA A 152 18.73 1.56 0.24
CA ALA A 152 17.67 2.39 -0.29
C ALA A 152 16.29 2.03 0.30
N ALA A 153 16.01 0.73 0.52
CA ALA A 153 14.78 0.28 1.16
C ALA A 153 14.69 0.76 2.62
N VAL A 154 15.79 0.67 3.39
CA VAL A 154 15.83 1.12 4.80
C VAL A 154 15.68 2.63 4.90
N LEU A 155 16.42 3.40 4.08
CA LEU A 155 16.30 4.86 4.06
C LEU A 155 14.90 5.29 3.57
N GLY A 156 14.37 4.61 2.55
CA GLY A 156 13.01 4.85 2.04
C GLY A 156 11.96 4.60 3.11
N PHE A 157 12.10 3.54 3.90
CA PHE A 157 11.23 3.26 5.05
C PHE A 157 11.25 4.40 6.07
N LEU A 158 12.44 4.85 6.50
CA LEU A 158 12.57 5.93 7.48
C LEU A 158 11.95 7.23 6.98
N LEU A 159 12.21 7.60 5.71
CA LEU A 159 11.64 8.79 5.10
C LEU A 159 10.12 8.68 4.95
N ALA A 160 9.60 7.52 4.54
CA ALA A 160 8.16 7.27 4.40
C ALA A 160 7.43 7.41 5.75
N VAL A 161 8.03 6.92 6.84
CA VAL A 161 7.49 7.06 8.21
C VAL A 161 7.38 8.53 8.64
N VAL A 162 8.34 9.37 8.27
CA VAL A 162 8.34 10.80 8.66
C VAL A 162 7.39 11.64 7.79
N THR A 163 7.31 11.32 6.50
CA THR A 163 6.57 12.09 5.48
C THR A 163 5.07 11.87 5.52
N PHE A 164 4.59 10.65 5.80
CA PHE A 164 3.15 10.35 5.77
C PHE A 164 2.33 11.10 6.82
N GLY A 165 2.97 11.60 7.89
CA GLY A 165 2.33 12.42 8.92
C GLY A 165 2.53 13.93 8.77
N LEU A 166 2.79 14.43 7.56
CA LEU A 166 2.87 15.86 7.27
C LEU A 166 1.53 16.41 6.78
N GLN A 167 1.31 17.71 6.95
CA GLN A 167 0.11 18.41 6.48
C GLN A 167 0.19 18.71 4.97
N MET A 168 0.24 17.66 4.15
CA MET A 168 0.25 17.74 2.69
C MET A 168 -0.57 16.60 2.08
N PRO A 169 -1.24 16.82 0.93
CA PRO A 169 -1.92 15.74 0.23
C PRO A 169 -0.87 14.75 -0.32
N ALA A 170 -0.79 13.57 0.29
CA ALA A 170 0.18 12.54 -0.07
C ALA A 170 -0.45 11.14 -0.01
N GLY A 171 0.13 10.20 -0.75
CA GLY A 171 -0.30 8.80 -0.78
C GLY A 171 0.81 7.85 -0.33
N ILE A 172 0.45 6.79 0.41
CA ILE A 172 1.39 5.80 0.94
C ILE A 172 1.62 4.59 0.03
N ILE A 173 0.77 4.43 -0.99
CA ILE A 173 0.77 3.25 -1.88
C ILE A 173 2.08 3.16 -2.66
N LEU A 174 2.47 4.22 -3.36
CA LEU A 174 3.64 4.20 -4.23
C LEU A 174 4.97 4.05 -3.43
N PRO A 175 5.21 4.79 -2.32
CA PRO A 175 6.41 4.55 -1.50
C PRO A 175 6.48 3.12 -0.95
N SER A 176 5.36 2.57 -0.48
CA SER A 176 5.33 1.19 0.05
C SER A 176 5.60 0.16 -1.04
N MET A 177 5.05 0.38 -2.24
CA MET A 177 5.30 -0.45 -3.41
C MET A 177 6.78 -0.41 -3.81
N ALA A 178 7.39 0.79 -3.83
CA ALA A 178 8.81 0.96 -4.14
C ALA A 178 9.73 0.27 -3.13
N ILE A 179 9.48 0.44 -1.82
CA ILE A 179 10.28 -0.20 -0.77
C ILE A 179 10.14 -1.73 -0.85
N GLY A 180 8.91 -2.23 -1.03
CA GLY A 180 8.67 -3.65 -1.25
C GLY A 180 9.37 -4.18 -2.50
N ALA A 181 9.33 -3.44 -3.61
CA ALA A 181 10.03 -3.79 -4.85
C ALA A 181 11.55 -3.85 -4.67
N LEU A 182 12.14 -2.89 -3.95
CA LEU A 182 13.57 -2.88 -3.64
C LEU A 182 13.97 -4.13 -2.82
N THR A 183 13.21 -4.45 -1.77
CA THR A 183 13.47 -5.66 -0.97
C THR A 183 13.24 -6.96 -1.75
N GLY A 184 12.18 -7.00 -2.57
CA GLY A 184 11.87 -8.14 -3.42
C GLY A 184 12.95 -8.37 -4.47
N ARG A 185 13.41 -7.32 -5.15
CA ARG A 185 14.50 -7.40 -6.13
C ARG A 185 15.80 -7.86 -5.48
N ALA A 186 16.12 -7.37 -4.27
CA ALA A 186 17.30 -7.80 -3.53
C ALA A 186 17.27 -9.30 -3.20
N VAL A 187 16.12 -9.82 -2.76
CA VAL A 187 15.91 -11.26 -2.52
C VAL A 187 15.97 -12.05 -3.83
N GLY A 188 15.42 -11.52 -4.93
CA GLY A 188 15.50 -12.14 -6.24
C GLY A 188 16.94 -12.30 -6.74
N ILE A 189 17.77 -11.25 -6.62
CA ILE A 189 19.20 -11.29 -6.96
C ILE A 189 19.95 -12.28 -6.07
N ALA A 190 19.62 -12.34 -4.77
CA ALA A 190 20.21 -13.32 -3.87
C ALA A 190 19.85 -14.76 -4.26
N MET A 191 18.59 -15.03 -4.66
CA MET A 191 18.17 -16.34 -5.15
C MET A 191 18.83 -16.71 -6.48
N GLU A 192 18.96 -15.76 -7.40
CA GLU A 192 19.67 -15.93 -8.67
C GLU A 192 21.15 -16.28 -8.44
N MET A 193 21.82 -15.56 -7.53
CA MET A 193 23.22 -15.85 -7.15
C MET A 193 23.35 -17.22 -6.48
N TRP A 194 22.40 -17.59 -5.63
CA TRP A 194 22.41 -18.90 -4.99
C TRP A 194 22.23 -20.04 -6.00
N ALA A 195 21.29 -19.89 -6.93
CA ALA A 195 21.06 -20.84 -8.00
C ALA A 195 22.29 -21.01 -8.90
N HIS A 196 22.98 -19.92 -9.23
CA HIS A 196 24.21 -19.96 -10.04
C HIS A 196 25.36 -20.66 -9.31
N ASN A 197 25.53 -20.41 -8.00
CA ASN A 197 26.62 -21.00 -7.22
C ASN A 197 26.39 -22.47 -6.84
N HIS A 198 25.13 -22.91 -6.74
CA HIS A 198 24.74 -24.27 -6.32
C HIS A 198 23.82 -24.95 -7.35
N ALA A 199 24.21 -24.92 -8.62
CA ALA A 199 23.42 -25.49 -9.73
C ALA A 199 23.09 -27.00 -9.59
N GLY A 200 23.85 -27.73 -8.76
CA GLY A 200 23.61 -29.17 -8.48
C GLY A 200 22.63 -29.46 -7.34
N PHE A 201 22.03 -28.46 -6.71
CA PHE A 201 21.06 -28.67 -5.63
C PHE A 201 19.72 -29.18 -6.19
N PHE A 202 19.10 -30.14 -5.51
CA PHE A 202 17.89 -30.84 -6.00
C PHE A 202 16.71 -29.91 -6.34
N LEU A 203 16.64 -28.72 -5.74
CA LEU A 203 15.59 -27.72 -6.05
C LEU A 203 15.77 -27.05 -7.41
N PHE A 204 17.01 -26.92 -7.90
CA PHE A 204 17.31 -26.25 -9.17
C PHE A 204 17.42 -27.22 -10.35
N ALA A 205 17.29 -28.53 -10.11
CA ALA A 205 17.33 -29.57 -11.14
C ALA A 205 16.17 -29.47 -12.16
N SER A 206 15.09 -28.78 -11.81
CA SER A 206 13.93 -28.55 -12.70
C SER A 206 14.14 -27.42 -13.71
N CYS A 207 15.24 -26.67 -13.59
CA CYS A 207 15.51 -25.53 -14.46
C CYS A 207 16.24 -25.93 -15.74
N ALA A 208 15.83 -25.36 -16.88
CA ALA A 208 16.47 -25.60 -18.17
C ALA A 208 17.87 -24.95 -18.22
N PRO A 209 18.88 -25.61 -18.82
CA PRO A 209 20.26 -25.13 -18.82
C PRO A 209 20.49 -23.82 -19.62
N ASP A 210 19.60 -23.49 -20.56
CA ASP A 210 19.76 -22.35 -21.47
C ASP A 210 18.93 -21.11 -21.08
N LEU A 211 18.07 -21.19 -20.05
CA LEU A 211 17.24 -20.07 -19.58
C LEU A 211 17.54 -19.72 -18.11
N PRO A 212 17.42 -18.44 -17.72
CA PRO A 212 17.55 -18.03 -16.33
C PRO A 212 16.44 -18.70 -15.50
N CYS A 213 16.86 -19.55 -14.56
CA CYS A 213 15.98 -20.31 -13.65
C CYS A 213 15.12 -19.39 -12.76
N VAL A 214 15.66 -18.23 -12.36
CA VAL A 214 15.02 -17.27 -11.47
C VAL A 214 15.10 -15.89 -12.10
N THR A 215 13.97 -15.20 -12.19
CA THR A 215 13.90 -13.82 -12.70
C THR A 215 13.71 -12.84 -11.54
N PRO A 216 14.68 -11.95 -11.22
CA PRO A 216 14.59 -11.11 -10.03
C PRO A 216 13.44 -10.07 -10.09
N GLY A 217 12.92 -9.76 -11.30
CA GLY A 217 11.77 -8.87 -11.48
C GLY A 217 10.46 -9.41 -10.88
N THR A 218 10.24 -10.72 -10.90
CA THR A 218 9.01 -11.33 -10.34
C THR A 218 8.99 -11.24 -8.81
N TYR A 219 10.16 -11.41 -8.18
CA TYR A 219 10.35 -11.21 -6.74
C TYR A 219 10.10 -9.76 -6.34
N ALA A 220 10.47 -8.79 -7.19
CA ALA A 220 10.16 -7.38 -6.96
C ALA A 220 8.65 -7.11 -6.97
N ILE A 221 7.89 -7.68 -7.92
CA ILE A 221 6.42 -7.57 -7.95
C ILE A 221 5.80 -8.15 -6.67
N ILE A 222 6.21 -9.35 -6.27
CA ILE A 222 5.67 -10.04 -5.10
C ILE A 222 6.02 -9.30 -3.82
N GLY A 223 7.26 -8.83 -3.68
CA GLY A 223 7.70 -7.99 -2.57
C GLY A 223 6.93 -6.66 -2.48
N ALA A 224 6.67 -6.02 -3.62
CA ALA A 224 5.88 -4.81 -3.70
C ALA A 224 4.42 -5.04 -3.24
N ALA A 225 3.79 -6.13 -3.69
CA ALA A 225 2.44 -6.51 -3.28
C ALA A 225 2.39 -6.86 -1.78
N ALA A 226 3.38 -7.61 -1.29
CA ALA A 226 3.48 -7.99 0.11
C ALA A 226 3.64 -6.77 1.02
N ALA A 227 4.53 -5.82 0.70
CA ALA A 227 4.71 -4.60 1.49
C ALA A 227 3.45 -3.70 1.47
N LEU A 228 2.80 -3.56 0.31
CA LEU A 228 1.57 -2.79 0.19
C LEU A 228 0.42 -3.41 1.02
N ALA A 229 0.26 -4.73 0.96
CA ALA A 229 -0.70 -5.46 1.79
C ALA A 229 -0.40 -5.34 3.28
N GLY A 230 0.89 -5.38 3.63
CA GLY A 230 1.36 -5.21 5.00
C GLY A 230 1.02 -3.84 5.58
N VAL A 231 1.02 -2.77 4.79
CA VAL A 231 0.71 -1.41 5.27
C VAL A 231 -0.80 -1.13 5.27
N THR A 232 -1.49 -1.52 4.20
CA THR A 232 -2.90 -1.14 3.99
C THR A 232 -3.91 -2.16 4.53
N ARG A 233 -3.50 -3.40 4.80
CA ARG A 233 -4.37 -4.53 5.17
C ARG A 233 -5.42 -4.90 4.12
N MET A 234 -5.28 -4.42 2.89
CA MET A 234 -6.11 -4.82 1.76
C MET A 234 -5.52 -6.09 1.13
N THR A 235 -6.34 -7.08 0.81
CA THR A 235 -5.84 -8.36 0.24
C THR A 235 -6.23 -8.49 -1.23
N VAL A 236 -7.47 -8.90 -1.50
CA VAL A 236 -7.96 -9.22 -2.85
C VAL A 236 -7.76 -8.06 -3.82
N SER A 237 -8.08 -6.83 -3.40
CA SER A 237 -7.91 -5.64 -4.25
C SER A 237 -6.44 -5.39 -4.64
N ILE A 238 -5.48 -5.67 -3.76
CA ILE A 238 -4.05 -5.49 -4.09
C ILE A 238 -3.59 -6.54 -5.09
N VAL A 239 -4.02 -7.79 -4.90
CA VAL A 239 -3.72 -8.85 -5.87
C VAL A 239 -4.25 -8.45 -7.24
N VAL A 240 -5.49 -7.93 -7.30
CA VAL A 240 -6.11 -7.44 -8.53
C VAL A 240 -5.33 -6.31 -9.16
N ILE A 241 -5.04 -5.26 -8.38
CA ILE A 241 -4.27 -4.12 -8.86
C ILE A 241 -2.90 -4.57 -9.37
N MET A 242 -2.20 -5.46 -8.67
CA MET A 242 -0.87 -5.88 -9.06
C MET A 242 -0.86 -6.71 -10.35
N PHE A 243 -1.81 -7.64 -10.51
CA PHE A 243 -1.86 -8.42 -11.75
C PHE A 243 -2.30 -7.56 -12.95
N GLU A 244 -3.24 -6.62 -12.76
CA GLU A 244 -3.65 -5.68 -13.81
C GLU A 244 -2.51 -4.75 -14.20
N LEU A 245 -1.75 -4.25 -13.21
CA LEU A 245 -0.61 -3.35 -13.44
C LEU A 245 0.54 -4.01 -14.20
N THR A 246 0.78 -5.29 -13.95
CA THR A 246 1.92 -6.05 -14.50
C THR A 246 1.55 -6.82 -15.77
N GLY A 247 0.29 -7.23 -15.91
CA GLY A 247 -0.21 -8.07 -17.00
C GLY A 247 0.23 -9.54 -16.90
N ALA A 248 0.75 -9.97 -15.75
CA ALA A 248 1.36 -11.29 -15.56
C ALA A 248 0.41 -12.27 -14.83
N LEU A 249 -0.55 -12.83 -15.58
CA LEU A 249 -1.60 -13.71 -15.04
C LEU A 249 -1.07 -14.99 -14.35
N THR A 250 0.11 -15.47 -14.78
CA THR A 250 0.71 -16.71 -14.24
C THR A 250 1.17 -16.57 -12.79
N TYR A 251 1.40 -15.35 -12.30
CA TYR A 251 1.93 -15.06 -10.97
C TYR A 251 0.86 -14.73 -9.92
N VAL A 252 -0.43 -14.82 -10.26
CA VAL A 252 -1.54 -14.48 -9.34
C VAL A 252 -1.52 -15.35 -8.08
N LEU A 253 -1.26 -16.65 -8.21
CA LEU A 253 -1.23 -17.58 -7.08
C LEU A 253 -0.10 -17.24 -6.09
N PRO A 254 1.18 -17.11 -6.51
CA PRO A 254 2.25 -16.63 -5.64
C PRO A 254 1.96 -15.29 -4.95
N ILE A 255 1.42 -14.31 -5.69
CA ILE A 255 1.07 -13.00 -5.13
C ILE A 255 0.02 -13.15 -4.03
N MET A 256 -1.02 -13.97 -4.24
CA MET A 256 -2.05 -14.22 -3.25
C MET A 256 -1.50 -14.83 -1.97
N VAL A 257 -0.61 -15.82 -2.07
CA VAL A 257 0.04 -16.46 -0.92
C VAL A 257 0.88 -15.44 -0.13
N ALA A 258 1.72 -14.66 -0.81
CA ALA A 258 2.56 -13.65 -0.16
C ALA A 258 1.73 -12.54 0.50
N VAL A 259 0.66 -12.08 -0.15
CA VAL A 259 -0.26 -11.06 0.38
C VAL A 259 -1.02 -11.56 1.62
N MET A 260 -1.48 -12.82 1.61
CA MET A 260 -2.17 -13.41 2.77
C MET A 260 -1.22 -13.56 3.96
N LEU A 261 0.00 -14.06 3.74
CA LEU A 261 1.01 -14.16 4.80
C LEU A 261 1.40 -12.78 5.35
N SER A 262 1.59 -11.79 4.47
CA SER A 262 1.86 -10.41 4.87
C SER A 262 0.75 -9.82 5.74
N LYS A 263 -0.51 -10.06 5.37
CA LYS A 263 -1.65 -9.68 6.20
C LYS A 263 -1.58 -10.35 7.57
N TRP A 264 -1.46 -11.67 7.65
CA TRP A 264 -1.47 -12.40 8.92
C TRP A 264 -0.35 -11.97 9.87
N VAL A 265 0.87 -11.87 9.33
CA VAL A 265 2.03 -11.43 10.12
C VAL A 265 1.84 -10.00 10.60
N GLY A 266 1.34 -9.13 9.75
CA GLY A 266 1.15 -7.76 10.15
C GLY A 266 -0.04 -7.58 11.10
N ASP A 267 -1.13 -8.32 10.98
CA ASP A 267 -2.25 -8.34 11.94
C ASP A 267 -1.77 -8.77 13.33
N ALA A 268 -0.81 -9.70 13.40
CA ALA A 268 -0.17 -10.10 14.65
C ALA A 268 0.67 -8.98 15.29
N LEU A 269 1.34 -8.13 14.49
CA LEU A 269 2.11 -6.98 15.01
C LEU A 269 1.26 -5.75 15.32
N SER A 270 0.28 -5.47 14.48
CA SER A 270 -0.59 -4.30 14.51
C SER A 270 -1.92 -4.65 13.86
N ARG A 271 -2.94 -4.80 14.71
CA ARG A 271 -4.30 -5.20 14.31
C ARG A 271 -4.93 -4.25 13.29
N ARG A 272 -4.60 -2.96 13.38
CA ARG A 272 -5.15 -1.93 12.51
C ARG A 272 -4.25 -1.67 11.31
N GLY A 273 -4.85 -1.47 10.15
CA GLY A 273 -4.15 -0.94 8.98
C GLY A 273 -3.79 0.54 9.16
N ILE A 274 -2.96 1.06 8.25
CA ILE A 274 -2.50 2.45 8.34
C ILE A 274 -3.69 3.44 8.34
N TYR A 275 -4.68 3.27 7.47
CA TYR A 275 -5.80 4.20 7.35
C TYR A 275 -6.67 4.22 8.61
N GLU A 276 -6.98 3.05 9.15
CA GLU A 276 -7.75 2.90 10.38
C GLU A 276 -7.00 3.52 11.58
N SER A 277 -5.69 3.31 11.66
CA SER A 277 -4.87 3.90 12.72
C SER A 277 -4.91 5.45 12.71
N TRP A 278 -4.96 6.06 11.53
CA TRP A 278 -5.12 7.51 11.39
C TRP A 278 -6.53 8.01 11.70
N ILE A 279 -7.57 7.26 11.33
CA ILE A 279 -8.97 7.59 11.70
C ILE A 279 -9.09 7.68 13.23
N HIS A 280 -8.51 6.73 13.95
CA HIS A 280 -8.49 6.76 15.42
C HIS A 280 -7.63 7.88 16.01
N LEU A 281 -6.46 8.16 15.42
CA LEU A 281 -5.60 9.26 15.87
C LEU A 281 -6.25 10.64 15.67
N ALA A 282 -7.04 10.79 14.61
CA ALA A 282 -7.81 11.99 14.29
C ALA A 282 -9.13 12.08 15.06
N GLU A 283 -9.50 11.05 15.83
CA GLU A 283 -10.74 10.98 16.61
C GLU A 283 -12.01 11.15 15.76
N TYR A 284 -11.99 10.65 14.52
CA TYR A 284 -13.18 10.67 13.67
C TYR A 284 -14.24 9.66 14.18
N PRO A 285 -15.53 10.03 14.16
CA PRO A 285 -16.61 9.14 14.59
C PRO A 285 -16.85 8.06 13.52
N PHE A 286 -16.02 7.02 13.57
CA PHE A 286 -16.11 5.84 12.71
C PHE A 286 -16.52 4.63 13.53
N LEU A 287 -17.63 4.00 13.16
CA LEU A 287 -18.12 2.77 13.77
C LEU A 287 -17.58 1.60 12.96
N ASP A 288 -16.67 0.85 13.56
CA ASP A 288 -16.10 -0.34 12.92
C ASP A 288 -17.05 -1.54 13.07
N HIS A 289 -17.02 -2.42 12.07
CA HIS A 289 -17.80 -3.67 12.05
C HIS A 289 -16.99 -4.88 12.55
N SER A 290 -15.77 -4.66 13.07
CA SER A 290 -14.90 -5.75 13.52
C SER A 290 -15.58 -6.59 14.61
N GLU A 291 -15.54 -7.91 14.45
CA GLU A 291 -16.09 -8.90 15.38
C GLU A 291 -15.52 -8.72 16.82
N ASP A 292 -14.32 -8.14 16.94
CA ASP A 292 -13.68 -7.77 18.20
C ASP A 292 -14.43 -6.65 18.95
N LEU A 293 -15.16 -5.77 18.26
CA LEU A 293 -15.96 -4.72 18.90
C LEU A 293 -17.20 -5.29 19.60
N ALA A 294 -17.72 -6.44 19.14
CA ALA A 294 -18.80 -7.17 19.82
C ALA A 294 -18.33 -7.80 21.16
N LEU A 295 -17.02 -8.00 21.33
CA LEU A 295 -16.41 -8.42 22.59
C LEU A 295 -16.19 -7.25 23.56
N VAL A 296 -16.08 -6.01 23.07
CA VAL A 296 -15.70 -4.81 23.85
C VAL A 296 -16.89 -3.89 24.12
N VAL A 297 -17.86 -3.81 23.21
CA VAL A 297 -19.10 -3.08 23.41
C VAL A 297 -20.11 -4.06 24.00
N PRO A 298 -20.41 -3.98 25.32
CA PRO A 298 -21.47 -4.79 25.90
C PRO A 298 -22.78 -4.49 25.19
N ASP A 299 -23.74 -5.42 25.20
CA ASP A 299 -25.09 -5.19 24.69
C ASP A 299 -25.74 -4.01 25.45
N VAL A 300 -25.57 -2.80 24.94
CA VAL A 300 -26.14 -1.58 25.52
C VAL A 300 -27.54 -1.43 24.92
N PRO A 301 -28.61 -1.44 25.74
CA PRO A 301 -29.95 -1.24 25.22
C PRO A 301 -30.07 0.16 24.62
N ALA A 302 -30.81 0.28 23.52
CA ALA A 302 -31.06 1.56 22.86
C ALA A 302 -31.57 2.64 23.83
N ALA A 303 -32.28 2.26 24.89
CA ALA A 303 -32.76 3.15 25.95
C ALA A 303 -31.65 3.94 26.68
N ARG A 304 -30.40 3.45 26.71
CA ARG A 304 -29.25 4.15 27.30
C ARG A 304 -28.54 5.10 26.33
N VAL A 305 -28.77 4.94 25.03
CA VAL A 305 -28.09 5.72 23.98
C VAL A 305 -29.03 6.77 23.39
N MET A 306 -30.33 6.47 23.32
CA MET A 306 -31.33 7.39 22.79
C MET A 306 -31.42 8.67 23.64
N THR A 307 -31.68 9.79 22.97
CA THR A 307 -32.08 11.02 23.65
C THR A 307 -33.37 10.78 24.43
N ARG A 308 -33.45 11.29 25.65
CA ARG A 308 -34.64 11.14 26.50
C ARG A 308 -35.82 11.88 25.87
N ILE A 309 -37.03 11.37 26.14
CA ILE A 309 -38.28 11.93 25.59
C ILE A 309 -38.47 13.39 26.03
N GLU A 310 -38.06 13.73 27.25
CA GLU A 310 -38.12 15.09 27.80
C GLU A 310 -37.22 16.09 27.07
N ASP A 311 -36.14 15.62 26.46
CA ASP A 311 -35.18 16.43 25.70
C ASP A 311 -35.50 16.42 24.18
N LEU A 312 -36.59 15.77 23.77
CA LEU A 312 -36.97 15.60 22.36
C LEU A 312 -37.77 16.80 21.86
N VAL A 313 -37.28 17.42 20.78
CA VAL A 313 -38.01 18.47 20.07
C VAL A 313 -38.85 17.82 18.97
N VAL A 314 -40.17 17.85 19.14
CA VAL A 314 -41.16 17.24 18.24
C VAL A 314 -41.95 18.30 17.48
N LEU A 315 -42.32 17.99 16.25
CA LEU A 315 -43.23 18.81 15.43
C LEU A 315 -44.57 18.09 15.30
N THR A 316 -45.56 18.52 16.09
CA THR A 316 -46.88 17.89 16.03
C THR A 316 -47.62 18.27 14.75
N ALA A 317 -48.40 17.34 14.19
CA ALA A 317 -49.13 17.55 12.92
C ALA A 317 -50.09 18.75 12.96
N THR A 318 -50.59 19.11 14.14
CA THR A 318 -51.45 20.27 14.38
C THR A 318 -50.90 21.10 15.55
N GLY A 319 -51.28 22.38 15.61
CA GLY A 319 -51.01 23.25 16.76
C GLY A 319 -49.84 24.24 16.59
N HIS A 320 -49.07 24.15 15.51
CA HIS A 320 -48.00 25.11 15.24
C HIS A 320 -48.45 26.22 14.29
N THR A 321 -48.11 27.46 14.63
CA THR A 321 -48.16 28.60 13.69
C THR A 321 -46.85 28.71 12.92
N MET A 322 -46.87 29.35 11.75
CA MET A 322 -45.66 29.59 10.96
C MET A 322 -44.56 30.33 11.74
N ALA A 323 -44.94 31.23 12.65
CA ALA A 323 -44.00 31.92 13.52
C ALA A 323 -43.35 30.95 14.53
N SER A 324 -44.14 30.06 15.13
CA SER A 324 -43.60 29.06 16.07
C SER A 324 -42.64 28.06 15.41
N LEU A 325 -42.92 27.65 14.17
CA LEU A 325 -42.03 26.74 13.42
C LEU A 325 -40.70 27.41 13.07
N ARG A 326 -40.72 28.67 12.65
CA ARG A 326 -39.49 29.44 12.38
C ARG A 326 -38.66 29.60 13.64
N ALA A 327 -39.28 29.99 14.75
CA ALA A 327 -38.59 30.12 16.02
C ALA A 327 -37.96 28.78 16.48
N LEU A 328 -38.63 27.66 16.25
CA LEU A 328 -38.14 26.33 16.61
C LEU A 328 -36.96 25.89 15.74
N LEU A 329 -37.01 26.16 14.43
CA LEU A 329 -35.92 25.90 13.48
C LEU A 329 -34.70 26.79 13.73
N ASP A 330 -34.90 28.05 14.12
CA ASP A 330 -33.81 28.97 14.48
C ASP A 330 -33.18 28.60 15.83
N ALA A 331 -33.98 28.06 16.75
CA ALA A 331 -33.51 27.66 18.08
C ALA A 331 -32.73 26.34 18.08
N HIS A 332 -33.00 25.42 17.15
CA HIS A 332 -32.40 24.08 17.16
C HIS A 332 -31.69 23.74 15.84
N PRO A 333 -30.41 23.31 15.87
CA PRO A 333 -29.65 22.97 14.67
C PRO A 333 -29.97 21.56 14.12
N HIS A 334 -31.08 20.95 14.54
CA HIS A 334 -31.46 19.59 14.13
C HIS A 334 -31.89 19.57 12.66
N ARG A 335 -31.50 18.50 11.95
CA ARG A 335 -31.85 18.30 10.52
C ARG A 335 -33.11 17.45 10.31
N GLY A 336 -33.67 16.92 11.38
CA GLY A 336 -34.88 16.10 11.35
C GLY A 336 -35.60 16.23 12.69
N PHE A 337 -36.92 16.33 12.62
CA PHE A 337 -37.81 16.41 13.78
C PHE A 337 -38.82 15.27 13.65
N PRO A 338 -39.02 14.47 14.71
CA PRO A 338 -40.06 13.47 14.76
C PRO A 338 -41.47 14.07 14.82
#